data_AF-A0A0A9YIF5-F1
#
_entry.id   AF-A0A0A9YIF5-F1
#
_cell.length_a   1.000
_cell.length_b   1.000
_cell.length_c   1.000
_cell.angle_alpha   90.00
_cell.angle_beta   90.00
_cell.angle_gamma   90.00
#
_symmetry.space_group_name_H-M   'P 1'
#
loop_
_entity.id
_entity.type
_entity.pdbx_description
1 polymer ?
#
loop_
_entity_poly.entity_id
_entity_poly.type
_entity_poly.pdbx_seq_one_letter_code
_entity_poly.pdbx_strand_id
1 'polypeptide(L)'
;CHLWSKIVLLAEWIVKMGVTTVIAILAWFGVQWYLTNQQKHKEDVAFAVDKVVDLTKTRKFLAVEQMKKELSSSGFSKDAITEAFNVASRDSRINLDSINNIAGLRWVGETSTSSLSTPWISDRGEADRSISSYVLPPTACLKIRGMFTPARKIMNDEDIMQLVDTILEKSTGNRIIHVVVDRKSPDGIVYLRCLTRSDAGGVFKNLNCSMYEGRPISIKFVRESRYDEKFPDSAKCTRPLRPSSQK
;
A
#
# COMPACT_ATOMS: atom_id res chain seq x y z
N CYS A 1 3.27 39.88 77.17
CA CYS A 1 4.01 38.77 76.50
C CYS A 1 3.27 38.11 75.33
N HIS A 2 1.92 38.11 75.29
CA HIS A 2 1.16 37.36 74.28
C HIS A 2 1.14 37.95 72.86
N LEU A 3 1.35 39.27 72.70
CA LEU A 3 1.37 39.92 71.38
C LEU A 3 2.66 39.64 70.60
N TRP A 4 3.79 39.62 71.30
CA TRP A 4 5.12 39.45 70.69
C TRP A 4 5.29 38.05 70.09
N SER A 5 4.80 37.01 70.77
CA SER A 5 4.78 35.64 70.24
C SER A 5 3.93 35.51 68.97
N LYS A 6 2.79 36.21 68.90
CA LYS A 6 1.94 36.22 67.68
C LYS A 6 2.64 36.90 66.50
N ILE A 7 3.42 37.95 66.74
CA ILE A 7 4.17 38.66 65.69
C ILE A 7 5.30 37.78 65.14
N VAL A 8 6.04 37.08 66.00
CA VAL A 8 7.11 36.16 65.57
C VAL A 8 6.56 34.99 64.75
N LEU A 9 5.43 34.41 65.17
CA LEU A 9 4.75 33.36 64.40
C LEU A 9 4.27 33.85 63.04
N LEU A 10 3.72 35.07 62.97
CA LEU A 10 3.31 35.68 61.69
C LEU A 10 4.51 35.90 60.76
N ALA A 11 5.64 36.39 61.29
CA ALA A 11 6.85 36.57 60.51
C ALA A 11 7.38 35.23 59.95
N GLU A 12 7.34 34.16 60.74
CA GLU A 12 7.75 32.82 60.31
C GLU A 12 6.84 32.29 59.18
N TRP A 13 5.53 32.51 59.29
CA TRP A 13 4.57 32.13 58.23
C TRP A 13 4.80 32.92 56.94
N ILE A 14 5.08 34.23 57.03
CA ILE A 14 5.37 35.06 55.84
C ILE A 14 6.64 34.57 55.13
N VAL A 15 7.70 34.26 55.88
CA VAL A 15 8.95 33.72 55.31
C VAL A 15 8.70 32.36 54.66
N LYS A 16 7.99 31.45 55.33
CA LYS A 16 7.65 30.13 54.75
C LYS A 16 6.83 30.26 53.47
N MET A 17 5.81 31.13 53.47
CA MET A 17 5.00 31.40 52.27
C MET A 17 5.87 31.96 51.13
N GLY A 18 6.76 32.91 51.43
CA GLY A 18 7.70 33.45 50.44
C GLY A 18 8.65 32.40 49.86
N VAL A 19 9.19 31.50 50.68
CA VAL A 19 10.06 30.41 50.19
C VAL A 19 9.28 29.43 49.32
N THR A 20 8.07 29.05 49.73
CA THR A 20 7.24 28.11 48.94
C THR A 20 6.81 28.68 47.59
N THR A 21 6.49 29.98 47.51
CA THR A 21 6.13 30.62 46.23
C THR A 21 7.32 30.69 45.29
N VAL A 22 8.52 31.00 45.79
CA VAL A 22 9.75 31.00 44.97
C VAL A 22 10.04 29.60 44.42
N ILE A 23 9.92 28.55 45.24
CA ILE A 23 10.10 27.16 44.79
C ILE A 23 9.06 26.80 43.73
N ALA A 24 7.80 27.16 43.92
CA ALA A 24 6.74 26.91 42.95
C ALA A 24 6.98 27.63 41.62
N ILE A 25 7.49 28.86 41.65
CA ILE A 25 7.84 29.63 40.45
C ILE A 25 9.00 28.96 39.70
N LEU A 26 10.05 28.53 40.39
CA LEU A 26 11.18 27.83 39.77
C LEU A 26 10.75 26.48 39.17
N ALA A 27 9.90 25.74 39.86
CA ALA A 27 9.33 24.49 39.35
C ALA A 27 8.47 24.76 38.10
N TRP A 28 7.65 25.81 38.10
CA TRP A 28 6.85 26.21 36.95
C TRP A 28 7.72 26.59 35.75
N PHE A 29 8.76 27.40 35.94
CA PHE A 29 9.72 27.74 34.88
C PHE A 29 10.46 26.50 34.35
N GLY A 30 10.87 25.58 35.23
CA GLY A 30 11.50 24.32 34.85
C GLY A 30 10.57 23.43 34.02
N VAL A 31 9.30 23.32 34.41
CA VAL A 31 8.28 22.59 33.64
C VAL A 31 8.01 23.28 32.30
N GLN A 32 7.89 24.61 32.24
CA GLN A 32 7.71 25.36 31.00
C GLN A 32 8.91 25.18 30.05
N TRP A 33 10.14 25.23 30.57
CA TRP A 33 11.34 24.96 29.79
C TRP A 33 11.37 23.53 29.27
N TYR A 34 11.00 22.55 30.10
CA TYR A 34 10.95 21.15 29.69
C TYR A 34 9.91 20.90 28.59
N LEU A 35 8.70 21.46 28.75
CA LEU A 35 7.61 21.33 27.78
C LEU A 35 7.96 22.01 26.45
N THR A 36 8.57 23.20 26.49
CA THR A 36 8.98 23.93 25.27
C THR A 36 10.14 23.23 24.54
N ASN A 37 11.11 22.65 25.26
CA ASN A 37 12.20 21.87 24.66
C ASN A 37 11.69 20.58 23.99
N GLN A 38 10.69 19.93 24.59
CA GLN A 38 10.00 18.78 24.00
C GLN A 38 9.24 19.15 22.72
N GLN A 39 8.55 20.29 22.71
CA GLN A 39 7.87 20.79 21.51
C GLN A 39 8.86 21.03 20.37
N LYS A 40 9.96 21.72 20.66
CA LYS A 40 11.01 21.98 19.66
C LYS A 40 11.58 20.70 19.06
N HIS A 41 11.85 19.69 19.90
CA HIS A 41 12.32 18.39 19.41
C HIS A 41 11.31 17.69 18.50
N LYS A 42 10.01 17.74 18.84
CA LYS A 42 8.94 17.18 18.01
C LYS A 42 8.79 17.91 16.67
N GLU A 43 8.90 19.23 16.67
CA GLU A 43 8.86 20.06 15.46
C GLU A 43 10.05 19.76 14.54
N ASP A 44 11.26 19.65 15.11
CA ASP A 44 12.48 19.30 14.36
C ASP A 44 12.34 17.91 13.71
N VAL A 45 11.80 16.92 14.42
CA VAL A 45 11.53 15.57 13.88
C VAL A 45 10.47 15.63 12.78
N ALA A 46 9.35 16.33 13.01
CA ALA A 46 8.26 16.43 12.04
C ALA A 46 8.72 17.09 10.74
N PHE A 47 9.50 18.17 10.83
CA PHE A 47 10.07 18.85 9.67
C PHE A 47 11.09 17.96 8.95
N ALA A 48 11.92 17.22 9.69
CA ALA A 48 12.85 16.25 9.10
C ALA A 48 12.11 15.14 8.34
N VAL A 49 10.99 14.64 8.88
CA VAL A 49 10.13 13.64 8.20
C VAL A 49 9.56 14.21 6.91
N ASP A 50 9.00 15.42 6.93
CA ASP A 50 8.42 16.06 5.74
C ASP A 50 9.48 16.24 4.63
N LYS A 51 10.69 16.65 5.02
CA LYS A 51 11.83 16.75 4.10
C LYS A 51 12.23 15.40 3.51
N VAL A 52 12.22 14.32 4.30
CA VAL A 52 12.47 12.95 3.79
C VAL A 52 11.39 12.53 2.81
N VAL A 53 10.13 12.80 3.13
CA VAL A 53 8.98 12.53 2.26
C VAL A 53 9.13 13.26 0.93
N ASP A 54 9.51 14.53 0.93
CA ASP A 54 9.70 15.29 -0.30
C ASP A 54 10.90 14.83 -1.12
N LEU A 55 12.04 14.54 -0.49
CA LEU A 55 13.20 13.97 -1.19
C LEU A 55 12.89 12.62 -1.82
N THR A 56 12.13 11.77 -1.14
CA THR A 56 11.73 10.46 -1.66
C THR A 56 10.72 10.57 -2.79
N LYS A 57 9.76 11.52 -2.73
CA LYS A 57 8.87 11.85 -3.86
C LYS A 57 9.65 12.27 -5.09
N THR A 58 10.63 13.17 -4.95
CA THR A 58 11.41 13.69 -6.09
C THR A 58 12.33 12.63 -6.70
N ARG A 59 13.03 11.84 -5.89
CA ARG A 59 14.10 10.95 -6.37
C ARG A 59 13.68 9.50 -6.59
N LYS A 60 12.43 9.13 -6.30
CA LYS A 60 11.86 7.76 -6.37
C LYS A 60 12.55 6.73 -5.46
N PHE A 61 13.87 6.78 -5.32
CA PHE A 61 14.72 6.02 -4.41
C PHE A 61 15.78 6.95 -3.77
N LEU A 62 15.95 6.84 -2.45
CA LEU A 62 16.91 7.63 -1.68
C LEU A 62 17.70 6.72 -0.75
N ALA A 63 19.01 6.60 -0.94
CA ALA A 63 19.88 5.83 -0.06
C ALA A 63 19.89 6.41 1.37
N VAL A 64 19.87 5.55 2.38
CA VAL A 64 19.78 5.98 3.80
C VAL A 64 20.96 6.88 4.19
N GLU A 65 22.16 6.58 3.69
CA GLU A 65 23.36 7.39 3.96
C GLU A 65 23.27 8.78 3.33
N GLN A 66 22.74 8.86 2.11
CA GLN A 66 22.55 10.13 1.41
C GLN A 66 21.47 10.97 2.10
N MET A 67 20.38 10.35 2.54
CA MET A 67 19.34 10.99 3.35
C MET A 67 19.93 11.59 4.62
N LYS A 68 20.70 10.80 5.39
CA LYS A 68 21.33 11.26 6.64
C LYS A 68 22.29 12.42 6.38
N LYS A 69 23.05 12.39 5.28
CA LYS A 69 23.98 13.46 4.89
C LYS A 69 23.24 14.75 4.55
N GLU A 70 22.17 14.70 3.75
CA GLU A 70 21.39 15.88 3.36
C GLU A 70 20.62 16.50 4.53
N LEU A 71 20.12 15.68 5.46
CA LEU A 71 19.51 16.18 6.69
C LEU A 71 20.56 16.79 7.63
N SER A 72 21.73 16.17 7.74
CA SER A 72 22.83 16.72 8.55
C SER A 72 23.30 18.08 8.00
N SER A 73 23.40 18.24 6.67
CA SER A 73 23.75 19.53 6.06
C SER A 73 22.65 20.60 6.22
N SER A 74 21.43 20.17 6.54
CA SER A 74 20.28 21.07 6.76
C SER A 74 20.15 21.54 8.22
N GLY A 75 21.05 21.10 9.11
CA GLY A 75 21.09 21.54 10.51
C GLY A 75 20.25 20.71 11.47
N PHE A 76 19.74 19.54 11.09
CA PHE A 76 18.98 18.66 12.00
C PHE A 76 19.91 17.95 13.00
N SER A 77 19.42 17.76 14.23
CA SER A 77 20.10 16.93 15.23
C SER A 77 20.13 15.46 14.80
N LYS A 78 21.21 14.74 15.16
CA LYS A 78 21.38 13.31 14.82
C LYS A 78 20.25 12.43 15.35
N ASP A 79 19.73 12.76 16.53
CA ASP A 79 18.62 12.04 17.15
C ASP A 79 17.33 12.26 16.35
N ALA A 80 17.07 13.50 15.95
CA ALA A 80 15.91 13.85 15.13
C ALA A 80 15.95 13.18 13.75
N ILE A 81 17.13 13.05 13.14
CA ILE A 81 17.30 12.34 11.85
C ILE A 81 16.99 10.85 12.00
N THR A 82 17.47 10.23 13.07
CA THR A 82 17.27 8.79 13.32
C THR A 82 15.81 8.49 13.61
N GLU A 83 15.16 9.34 14.40
CA GLU A 83 13.73 9.21 14.69
C GLU A 83 12.88 9.49 13.46
N ALA A 84 13.20 10.52 12.68
CA ALA A 84 12.53 10.80 11.42
C ALA A 84 12.64 9.63 10.43
N PHE A 85 13.79 8.97 10.34
CA PHE A 85 13.95 7.76 9.52
C PHE A 85 13.04 6.62 10.01
N ASN A 86 13.00 6.36 11.32
CA ASN A 86 12.16 5.31 11.90
C ASN A 86 10.67 5.59 11.71
N VAL A 87 10.25 6.86 11.79
CA VAL A 87 8.88 7.29 11.54
C VAL A 87 8.54 7.17 10.06
N ALA A 88 9.40 7.68 9.17
CA ALA A 88 9.20 7.60 7.73
C ALA A 88 9.18 6.15 7.21
N SER A 89 10.01 5.27 7.78
CA SER A 89 10.04 3.84 7.42
C SER A 89 8.78 3.08 7.86
N ARG A 90 7.99 3.64 8.78
CA ARG A 90 6.70 3.10 9.20
C ARG A 90 5.52 3.67 8.41
N ASP A 91 5.75 4.66 7.55
CA ASP A 91 4.71 5.23 6.68
C ASP A 91 4.40 4.23 5.55
N SER A 92 3.13 3.87 5.38
CA SER A 92 2.69 2.93 4.33
C SER A 92 3.02 3.38 2.90
N ARG A 93 3.35 4.65 2.69
CA ARG A 93 3.72 5.23 1.38
C ARG A 93 5.20 5.08 1.07
N ILE A 94 6.03 4.63 2.00
CA ILE A 94 7.47 4.50 1.83
C ILE A 94 7.87 3.05 2.14
N ASN A 95 8.60 2.41 1.23
CA ASN A 95 9.13 1.06 1.46
C ASN A 95 10.65 1.10 1.60
N LEU A 96 11.19 0.24 2.47
CA LEU A 96 12.63 0.03 2.59
C LEU A 96 13.04 -1.05 1.59
N ASP A 97 13.86 -0.67 0.63
CA ASP A 97 14.33 -1.54 -0.45
C ASP A 97 15.86 -1.53 -0.51
N SER A 98 16.46 -2.60 -1.04
CA SER A 98 17.91 -2.73 -1.18
C SER A 98 18.27 -2.92 -2.65
N ILE A 99 18.79 -1.87 -3.27
CA ILE A 99 19.26 -1.90 -4.66
C ILE A 99 20.79 -1.98 -4.63
N ASN A 100 21.38 -2.98 -5.30
CA ASN A 100 22.83 -3.16 -5.37
C ASN A 100 23.52 -3.19 -3.98
N ASN A 101 22.91 -3.85 -3.00
CA ASN A 101 23.35 -3.91 -1.59
C ASN A 101 23.32 -2.56 -0.84
N ILE A 102 22.63 -1.54 -1.37
CA ILE A 102 22.45 -0.25 -0.71
C ILE A 102 21.00 -0.14 -0.23
N ALA A 103 20.82 -0.08 1.08
CA ALA A 103 19.51 0.16 1.69
C ALA A 103 19.05 1.60 1.43
N GLY A 104 17.81 1.75 0.99
CA GLY A 104 17.22 3.06 0.69
C GLY A 104 15.71 3.08 0.83
N LEU A 105 15.19 4.30 1.02
CA LEU A 105 13.75 4.57 1.06
C LEU A 105 13.24 4.76 -0.36
N ARG A 106 12.15 4.07 -0.69
CA ARG A 106 11.46 4.17 -1.98
C ARG A 106 10.06 4.72 -1.79
N TRP A 107 9.71 5.76 -2.54
CA TRP A 107 8.36 6.29 -2.54
C TRP A 107 7.42 5.35 -3.31
N VAL A 108 6.31 4.98 -2.68
CA VAL A 108 5.25 4.11 -3.20
C VAL A 108 3.94 4.88 -3.35
N GLY A 109 3.93 6.19 -3.07
CA GLY A 109 2.70 6.98 -2.88
C GLY A 109 1.71 6.98 -4.05
N GLU A 110 0.50 7.44 -3.69
CA GLU A 110 -0.77 7.43 -4.44
C GLU A 110 -0.66 7.06 -5.92
N THR A 111 -1.32 5.96 -6.25
CA THR A 111 -1.59 5.49 -7.60
C THR A 111 -2.22 6.62 -8.41
N SER A 112 -1.38 7.44 -9.04
CA SER A 112 -1.79 8.39 -10.04
C SER A 112 -2.41 7.61 -11.18
N THR A 113 -3.74 7.62 -11.21
CA THR A 113 -4.56 7.41 -12.39
C THR A 113 -4.12 8.41 -13.46
N SER A 114 -3.06 8.11 -14.22
CA SER A 114 -2.79 8.61 -15.57
C SER A 114 -1.31 8.48 -15.93
N SER A 115 -0.88 7.28 -16.31
CA SER A 115 0.02 7.17 -17.45
C SER A 115 -0.33 5.88 -18.17
N LEU A 116 -1.07 6.06 -19.26
CA LEU A 116 -1.42 5.13 -20.32
C LEU A 116 -0.61 3.81 -20.35
N SER A 117 -1.39 2.72 -20.46
CA SER A 117 -1.09 1.44 -21.12
C SER A 117 -0.88 0.18 -20.28
N THR A 118 -1.04 0.17 -18.96
CA THR A 118 -1.11 -1.12 -18.25
C THR A 118 -2.11 -1.10 -17.11
N PRO A 119 -3.26 -1.80 -17.22
CA PRO A 119 -4.29 -1.82 -16.19
C PRO A 119 -3.92 -2.69 -14.97
N TRP A 120 -2.74 -3.32 -15.01
CA TRP A 120 -2.21 -4.21 -13.99
C TRP A 120 -1.19 -3.49 -13.13
N ILE A 121 -1.39 -3.49 -11.81
CA ILE A 121 -0.35 -3.13 -10.85
C ILE A 121 0.37 -4.43 -10.45
N SER A 122 1.71 -4.43 -10.50
CA SER A 122 2.55 -5.60 -10.21
C SER A 122 2.28 -6.19 -8.83
N ASP A 123 2.31 -7.53 -8.79
CA ASP A 123 2.02 -8.44 -7.69
C ASP A 123 2.11 -7.86 -6.27
N ARG A 124 1.03 -8.05 -5.51
CA ARG A 124 1.09 -8.07 -4.06
C ARG A 124 2.24 -9.02 -3.69
N GLY A 125 3.19 -8.54 -2.89
CA GLY A 125 4.47 -9.19 -2.64
C GLY A 125 4.40 -10.71 -2.47
N GLU A 126 5.50 -11.36 -2.83
CA GLU A 126 5.85 -12.79 -2.82
C GLU A 126 5.21 -13.69 -1.74
N ALA A 127 4.71 -13.12 -0.64
CA ALA A 127 4.11 -13.77 0.51
C ALA A 127 2.81 -14.57 0.24
N ASP A 128 2.05 -14.28 -0.83
CA ASP A 128 0.77 -14.99 -1.10
C ASP A 128 0.88 -16.07 -2.20
N ARG A 129 2.10 -16.28 -2.76
CA ARG A 129 2.35 -17.39 -3.70
C ARG A 129 2.29 -18.78 -3.04
N SER A 130 2.19 -18.85 -1.71
CA SER A 130 1.98 -20.11 -0.98
C SER A 130 0.65 -20.79 -1.31
N ILE A 131 -0.33 -20.06 -1.88
CA ILE A 131 -1.60 -20.62 -2.39
C ILE A 131 -1.47 -21.13 -3.85
N SER A 132 -0.30 -20.96 -4.50
CA SER A 132 0.02 -21.52 -5.82
C SER A 132 0.56 -22.96 -5.74
N SER A 133 0.09 -23.78 -4.79
CA SER A 133 0.60 -25.15 -4.60
C SER A 133 -0.08 -26.21 -5.46
N TYR A 134 -1.00 -25.86 -6.37
CA TYR A 134 -1.55 -26.83 -7.32
C TYR A 134 -0.47 -27.24 -8.32
N VAL A 135 0.30 -28.29 -7.98
CA VAL A 135 1.20 -29.01 -8.90
C VAL A 135 0.43 -29.44 -10.16
N LEU A 136 -0.87 -29.71 -10.00
CA LEU A 136 -1.81 -29.94 -11.10
C LEU A 136 -3.10 -29.16 -10.86
N PRO A 137 -3.48 -28.22 -11.75
CA PRO A 137 -4.77 -27.53 -11.67
C PRO A 137 -5.94 -28.52 -11.76
N PRO A 138 -6.97 -28.38 -10.91
CA PRO A 138 -8.07 -29.35 -10.85
C PRO A 138 -8.92 -29.36 -12.11
N THR A 139 -9.07 -28.21 -12.79
CA THR A 139 -9.94 -28.04 -13.97
C THR A 139 -9.36 -27.01 -14.94
N ALA A 140 -9.80 -27.04 -16.21
CA ALA A 140 -9.38 -26.06 -17.23
C ALA A 140 -10.23 -24.77 -17.24
N CYS A 141 -11.18 -24.64 -16.31
CA CYS A 141 -12.14 -23.52 -16.26
C CYS A 141 -11.91 -22.65 -15.02
N LEU A 142 -11.97 -21.33 -15.21
CA LEU A 142 -11.73 -20.34 -14.16
C LEU A 142 -12.89 -19.34 -14.06
N LYS A 143 -13.14 -18.90 -12.84
CA LYS A 143 -14.00 -17.77 -12.50
C LYS A 143 -13.14 -16.70 -11.85
N ILE A 144 -13.08 -15.54 -12.49
CA ILE A 144 -12.38 -14.35 -12.03
C ILE A 144 -13.42 -13.38 -11.47
N ARG A 145 -13.12 -12.74 -10.33
CA ARG A 145 -13.93 -11.69 -9.71
C ARG A 145 -13.12 -10.42 -9.56
N GLY A 146 -13.80 -9.28 -9.58
CA GLY A 146 -13.19 -7.96 -9.38
C GLY A 146 -12.57 -7.36 -10.64
N MET A 147 -12.92 -7.87 -11.83
CA MET A 147 -12.43 -7.34 -13.11
C MET A 147 -13.09 -6.02 -13.52
N PHE A 148 -14.24 -5.67 -12.95
CA PHE A 148 -14.93 -4.39 -13.23
C PHE A 148 -15.85 -4.00 -12.06
N THR A 149 -16.26 -2.73 -12.04
CA THR A 149 -17.05 -2.13 -10.95
C THR A 149 -18.50 -1.88 -11.41
N PRO A 150 -19.53 -2.02 -10.54
CA PRO A 150 -20.93 -1.76 -10.89
C PRO A 150 -21.23 -0.28 -11.20
N ALA A 151 -20.32 0.63 -10.84
CA ALA A 151 -20.38 2.04 -11.23
C ALA A 151 -20.12 2.24 -12.74
N ARG A 152 -19.34 1.34 -13.37
CA ARG A 152 -19.19 1.25 -14.83
C ARG A 152 -20.30 0.34 -15.36
N LYS A 153 -21.54 0.83 -15.25
CA LYS A 153 -22.77 0.04 -15.44
C LYS A 153 -23.10 -0.28 -16.92
N ILE A 154 -22.34 0.29 -17.85
CA ILE A 154 -22.51 0.11 -19.29
C ILE A 154 -21.15 -0.31 -19.84
N MET A 155 -20.90 -1.62 -19.89
CA MET A 155 -19.83 -2.13 -20.74
C MET A 155 -20.39 -2.20 -22.16
N ASN A 156 -19.93 -1.30 -23.02
CA ASN A 156 -20.11 -1.46 -24.45
C ASN A 156 -19.36 -2.70 -24.92
N ASP A 157 -19.68 -3.23 -26.09
CA ASP A 157 -18.95 -4.40 -26.62
C ASP A 157 -17.44 -4.10 -26.78
N GLU A 158 -17.07 -2.83 -27.01
CA GLU A 158 -15.68 -2.35 -27.00
C GLU A 158 -14.99 -2.49 -25.64
N ASP A 159 -15.67 -2.15 -24.54
CA ASP A 159 -15.12 -2.31 -23.19
C ASP A 159 -14.90 -3.79 -22.85
N ILE A 160 -15.79 -4.66 -23.34
CA ILE A 160 -15.67 -6.11 -23.17
C ILE A 160 -14.47 -6.62 -23.95
N MET A 161 -14.30 -6.19 -25.19
CA MET A 161 -13.15 -6.55 -26.00
C MET A 161 -11.85 -6.10 -25.33
N GLN A 162 -11.77 -4.85 -24.85
CA GLN A 162 -10.61 -4.34 -24.14
C GLN A 162 -10.30 -5.15 -22.87
N LEU A 163 -11.32 -5.54 -22.12
CA LEU A 163 -11.16 -6.39 -20.93
C LEU A 163 -10.63 -7.78 -21.30
N VAL A 164 -11.19 -8.39 -22.35
CA VAL A 164 -10.74 -9.69 -22.87
C VAL A 164 -9.29 -9.62 -23.35
N ASP A 165 -8.94 -8.59 -24.11
CA ASP A 165 -7.58 -8.36 -24.60
C ASP A 165 -6.59 -8.20 -23.44
N THR A 166 -6.97 -7.42 -22.44
CA THR A 166 -6.16 -7.24 -21.23
C THR A 166 -5.88 -8.56 -20.50
N ILE A 167 -6.89 -9.44 -20.40
CA ILE A 167 -6.74 -10.78 -19.80
C ILE A 167 -5.79 -11.63 -20.65
N LEU A 168 -5.95 -11.60 -21.99
CA LEU A 168 -5.12 -12.35 -22.92
C LEU A 168 -3.66 -11.89 -22.89
N GLU A 169 -3.40 -10.59 -22.81
CA GLU A 169 -2.06 -9.99 -22.72
C GLU A 169 -1.34 -10.39 -21.42
N LYS A 170 -2.05 -10.34 -20.29
CA LYS A 170 -1.49 -10.77 -18.99
C LYS A 170 -1.30 -12.28 -18.90
N SER A 171 -2.07 -13.04 -19.67
CA SER A 171 -2.02 -14.50 -19.75
C SER A 171 -1.17 -15.03 -20.91
N THR A 172 -0.27 -14.20 -21.45
CA THR A 172 0.63 -14.59 -22.55
C THR A 172 1.33 -15.93 -22.30
N GLY A 173 1.31 -16.78 -23.33
CA GLY A 173 1.83 -18.15 -23.27
C GLY A 173 0.80 -19.21 -22.88
N ASN A 174 -0.38 -18.83 -22.38
CA ASN A 174 -1.45 -19.78 -22.06
C ASN A 174 -2.57 -19.75 -23.11
N ARG A 175 -3.10 -20.93 -23.47
CA ARG A 175 -4.14 -21.05 -24.50
C ARG A 175 -5.54 -20.94 -23.89
N ILE A 176 -6.13 -19.76 -23.98
CA ILE A 176 -7.52 -19.49 -23.60
C ILE A 176 -8.42 -19.68 -24.83
N ILE A 177 -9.49 -20.48 -24.73
CA ILE A 177 -10.36 -20.85 -25.86
C ILE A 177 -11.74 -20.18 -25.80
N HIS A 178 -12.20 -19.79 -24.61
CA HIS A 178 -13.51 -19.20 -24.43
C HIS A 178 -13.50 -18.23 -23.24
N VAL A 179 -14.05 -17.03 -23.41
CA VAL A 179 -14.17 -16.01 -22.37
C VAL A 179 -15.57 -15.42 -22.42
N VAL A 180 -16.23 -15.33 -21.26
CA VAL A 180 -17.55 -14.73 -21.11
C VAL A 180 -17.54 -13.77 -19.93
N VAL A 181 -17.93 -12.53 -20.20
CA VAL A 181 -18.07 -11.47 -19.19
C VAL A 181 -19.50 -11.43 -18.71
N ASP A 182 -19.71 -11.57 -17.40
CA ASP A 182 -21.05 -11.54 -16.80
C ASP A 182 -21.47 -10.09 -16.52
N ARG A 183 -21.99 -9.39 -17.54
CA ARG A 183 -22.35 -7.96 -17.50
C ARG A 183 -23.32 -7.61 -16.35
N LYS A 184 -24.11 -8.58 -15.88
CA LYS A 184 -25.11 -8.38 -14.81
C LYS A 184 -24.52 -8.52 -13.42
N SER A 185 -23.31 -9.05 -13.29
CA SER A 185 -22.69 -9.29 -12.01
C SER A 185 -22.12 -8.01 -11.40
N PRO A 186 -22.57 -7.59 -10.20
CA PRO A 186 -21.98 -6.45 -9.50
C PRO A 186 -20.54 -6.73 -9.05
N ASP A 187 -20.15 -8.00 -8.91
CA ASP A 187 -18.82 -8.41 -8.48
C ASP A 187 -17.76 -8.40 -9.62
N GLY A 188 -18.11 -7.94 -10.82
CA GLY A 188 -17.16 -7.89 -11.92
C GLY A 188 -16.67 -9.27 -12.36
N ILE A 189 -17.60 -10.20 -12.63
CA ILE A 189 -17.28 -11.61 -12.85
C ILE A 189 -16.95 -11.89 -14.32
N VAL A 190 -15.83 -12.58 -14.54
CA VAL A 190 -15.44 -13.10 -15.86
C VAL A 190 -15.22 -14.60 -15.75
N TYR A 191 -15.76 -15.34 -16.70
CA TYR A 191 -15.62 -16.78 -16.83
C TYR A 191 -14.72 -17.08 -18.01
N LEU A 192 -13.74 -17.97 -17.85
CA LEU A 192 -12.91 -18.39 -18.96
C LEU A 192 -12.62 -19.89 -18.93
N ARG A 193 -12.36 -20.44 -20.12
CA ARG A 193 -11.95 -21.82 -20.36
C ARG A 193 -10.64 -21.82 -21.11
N CYS A 194 -9.70 -22.62 -20.64
CA CYS A 194 -8.42 -22.88 -21.30
C CYS A 194 -8.45 -24.20 -22.07
N LEU A 195 -7.53 -24.36 -23.02
CA LEU A 195 -7.41 -25.59 -23.81
C LEU A 195 -6.98 -26.78 -22.94
N THR A 196 -6.09 -26.55 -21.98
CA THR A 196 -5.61 -27.58 -21.05
C THR A 196 -5.68 -27.11 -19.60
N ARG A 197 -5.67 -28.07 -18.67
CA ARG A 197 -5.56 -27.77 -17.23
C ARG A 197 -4.27 -27.04 -16.89
N SER A 198 -3.15 -27.37 -17.57
CA SER A 198 -1.88 -26.69 -17.38
C SER A 198 -1.95 -25.21 -17.78
N ASP A 199 -2.57 -24.92 -18.92
CA ASP A 199 -2.81 -23.54 -19.37
C ASP A 199 -3.63 -22.76 -18.33
N ALA A 200 -4.68 -23.36 -17.75
CA ALA A 200 -5.46 -22.74 -16.68
C ALA A 200 -4.63 -22.47 -15.41
N GLY A 201 -3.68 -23.34 -15.07
CA GLY A 201 -2.74 -23.10 -13.98
C GLY A 201 -1.83 -21.90 -14.22
N GLY A 202 -1.33 -21.74 -15.44
CA GLY A 202 -0.54 -20.58 -15.81
C GLY A 202 -1.34 -19.28 -15.77
N VAL A 203 -2.58 -19.30 -16.28
CA VAL A 203 -3.51 -18.16 -16.15
C VAL A 203 -3.79 -17.82 -14.69
N PHE A 204 -4.06 -18.83 -13.85
CA PHE A 204 -4.26 -18.64 -12.42
C PHE A 204 -3.03 -17.99 -11.77
N LYS A 205 -1.83 -18.49 -12.06
CA LYS A 205 -0.58 -17.94 -11.51
C LYS A 205 -0.34 -16.48 -11.93
N ASN A 206 -0.68 -16.13 -13.17
CA ASN A 206 -0.44 -14.78 -13.71
C ASN A 206 -1.46 -13.75 -13.22
N LEU A 207 -2.70 -14.16 -12.94
CA LEU A 207 -3.80 -13.26 -12.62
C LEU A 207 -4.18 -13.26 -11.13
N ASN A 208 -3.88 -14.34 -10.40
CA ASN A 208 -4.23 -14.43 -8.97
C ASN A 208 -3.40 -13.42 -8.16
N CYS A 209 -4.05 -12.75 -7.21
CA CYS A 209 -3.45 -11.70 -6.37
C CYS A 209 -2.89 -10.49 -7.16
N SER A 210 -3.20 -10.38 -8.46
CA SER A 210 -2.98 -9.16 -9.23
C SER A 210 -4.03 -8.11 -8.88
N MET A 211 -3.63 -6.85 -9.00
CA MET A 211 -4.51 -5.69 -8.81
C MET A 211 -4.90 -5.14 -10.19
N TYR A 212 -6.20 -4.99 -10.44
CA TYR A 212 -6.76 -4.39 -11.66
C TYR A 212 -7.60 -3.17 -11.28
N GLU A 213 -7.28 -2.01 -11.88
CA GLU A 213 -7.96 -0.73 -11.58
C GLU A 213 -8.06 -0.43 -10.07
N GLY A 214 -7.01 -0.76 -9.30
CA GLY A 214 -6.96 -0.53 -7.86
C GLY A 214 -7.75 -1.53 -7.00
N ARG A 215 -8.29 -2.61 -7.60
CA ARG A 215 -9.01 -3.67 -6.87
C ARG A 215 -8.27 -5.01 -6.95
N PRO A 216 -8.26 -5.80 -5.86
CA PRO A 216 -7.69 -7.14 -5.89
C PRO A 216 -8.59 -8.08 -6.69
N ILE A 217 -7.98 -8.81 -7.62
CA ILE A 217 -8.66 -9.88 -8.34
C ILE A 217 -8.60 -11.16 -7.53
N SER A 218 -9.71 -11.89 -7.49
CA SER A 218 -9.75 -13.25 -6.93
C SER A 218 -10.21 -14.26 -7.96
N ILE A 219 -9.53 -15.40 -8.00
CA ILE A 219 -9.75 -16.44 -9.00
C ILE A 219 -10.10 -17.75 -8.32
N LYS A 220 -11.05 -18.49 -8.89
CA LYS A 220 -11.42 -19.83 -8.45
C LYS A 220 -11.56 -20.77 -9.63
N PHE A 221 -11.15 -22.01 -9.46
CA PHE A 221 -11.42 -23.08 -10.40
C PHE A 221 -12.90 -23.44 -10.40
N VAL A 222 -13.44 -23.70 -11.59
CA VAL A 222 -14.82 -24.13 -11.81
C VAL A 222 -14.81 -25.51 -12.45
N ARG A 223 -15.73 -26.38 -12.05
CA ARG A 223 -15.91 -27.69 -12.69
C ARG A 223 -16.38 -27.54 -14.13
N GLU A 224 -15.84 -28.38 -15.01
CA GLU A 224 -16.18 -28.34 -16.44
C GLU A 224 -17.68 -28.58 -16.67
N SER A 225 -18.31 -29.56 -16.01
CA SER A 225 -19.77 -29.77 -16.19
C SER A 225 -20.60 -28.53 -15.84
N ARG A 226 -20.29 -27.83 -14.75
CA ARG A 226 -20.99 -26.59 -14.37
C ARG A 226 -20.72 -25.45 -15.35
N TYR A 227 -19.53 -25.41 -15.96
CA TYR A 227 -19.21 -24.43 -16.98
C TYR A 227 -19.99 -24.73 -18.28
N ASP A 228 -20.02 -25.99 -18.70
CA ASP A 228 -20.74 -26.47 -19.90
C ASP A 228 -22.25 -26.30 -19.77
N GLU A 229 -22.82 -26.58 -18.60
CA GLU A 229 -24.23 -26.32 -18.29
C GLU A 229 -24.60 -24.83 -18.42
N LYS A 230 -23.70 -23.92 -17.99
CA LYS A 230 -23.93 -22.47 -18.09
C LYS A 230 -23.66 -21.94 -19.49
N PHE A 231 -22.67 -22.50 -20.18
CA PHE A 231 -22.15 -22.03 -21.46
C PHE A 231 -21.93 -23.20 -22.43
N PRO A 232 -23.00 -23.74 -23.04
CA PRO A 232 -22.90 -24.91 -23.93
C PRO A 232 -22.08 -24.63 -25.19
N ASP A 233 -21.98 -23.37 -25.62
CA ASP A 233 -21.18 -22.96 -26.77
C ASP A 233 -19.68 -23.18 -26.56
N SER A 234 -19.22 -23.18 -25.30
CA SER A 234 -17.81 -23.37 -24.98
C SER A 234 -17.27 -24.74 -25.39
N ALA A 235 -18.14 -25.75 -25.51
CA ALA A 235 -17.77 -27.09 -25.95
C ALA A 235 -17.35 -27.13 -27.42
N LYS A 236 -17.80 -26.16 -28.23
CA LYS A 236 -17.46 -26.04 -29.66
C LYS A 236 -16.16 -25.25 -29.87
N CYS A 237 -15.68 -24.54 -28.85
CA CYS A 237 -14.50 -23.70 -28.93
C CYS A 237 -13.22 -24.51 -28.71
N THR A 238 -12.49 -24.81 -29.79
CA THR A 238 -11.19 -25.49 -29.72
C THR A 238 -10.01 -24.59 -30.09
N ARG A 239 -10.29 -23.44 -30.71
CA ARG A 239 -9.27 -22.51 -31.20
C ARG A 239 -8.89 -21.49 -30.11
N PRO A 240 -7.59 -21.32 -29.78
CA PRO A 240 -7.16 -20.29 -28.85
C PRO A 240 -7.51 -18.88 -29.35
N LEU A 241 -7.98 -18.04 -28.44
CA LEU A 241 -8.21 -16.62 -28.65
C LEU A 241 -6.87 -15.88 -28.68
N ARG A 242 -6.79 -14.83 -29.50
CA ARG A 242 -5.64 -13.92 -29.57
C ARG A 242 -6.10 -12.51 -29.24
N PRO A 243 -5.27 -11.70 -28.56
CA PRO A 243 -5.60 -10.32 -28.27
C PRO A 243 -5.70 -9.53 -29.58
N SER A 244 -6.63 -8.57 -29.64
CA SER A 244 -6.88 -7.74 -30.82
C SER A 244 -5.69 -6.84 -31.20
N SER A 245 -4.78 -6.59 -30.25
CA SER A 245 -3.53 -5.82 -30.41
C SER A 245 -2.45 -6.51 -31.25
N GLN A 246 -2.60 -7.81 -31.58
CA GLN A 246 -1.69 -8.58 -32.44
C GLN A 246 -2.24 -8.86 -33.85
N LYS A 247 -3.05 -7.93 -34.40
CA LYS A 247 -3.44 -8.00 -35.82
C LYS A 247 -2.31 -7.63 -36.76
#